data_AF-A0A6L8NDU7-F1
#
_entry.id   AF-A0A6L8NDU7-F1
#
_cell.length_a   1.000
_cell.length_b   1.000
_cell.length_c   1.000
_cell.angle_alpha   90.00
_cell.angle_beta   90.00
_cell.angle_gamma   90.00
#
_symmetry.space_group_name_H-M   'P 1'
#
loop_
_entity.id
_entity.type
_entity.pdbx_description
1 polymer ?
#
loop_
_entity_poly.entity_id
_entity_poly.type
_entity_poly.pdbx_seq_one_letter_code
_entity_poly.pdbx_strand_id
1 'polypeptide(L)' 'MYVTLIAVAALWGAGTGLLVPRAVYRLAVEPDEAWRAVCPAGHPFAGPARG' A
#
# COMPACT_ATOMS: atom_id res chain seq x y z
N MET A 1 6.57 27.92 12.01
CA MET A 1 7.35 27.29 10.92
C MET A 1 7.71 25.82 11.16
N TYR A 2 7.22 25.17 12.23
CA TYR A 2 7.40 23.71 12.44
C TYR A 2 6.17 22.88 12.13
N VAL A 3 4.98 23.49 12.24
CA VAL A 3 3.69 22.83 12.01
C VAL A 3 3.61 22.21 10.60
N THR A 4 4.17 22.89 9.60
CA THR A 4 4.23 22.37 8.23
C THR A 4 5.08 21.09 8.14
N LEU A 5 6.26 21.08 8.77
CA LEU A 5 7.12 19.89 8.81
C LEU A 5 6.47 18.73 9.57
N ILE A 6 5.81 19.04 10.71
CA ILE A 6 5.07 18.04 11.49
C ILE A 6 3.92 17.45 10.65
N ALA A 7 3.17 18.30 9.95
CA ALA A 7 2.08 17.84 9.08
C ALA A 7 2.59 16.93 7.96
N VAL A 8 3.69 17.30 7.29
CA VAL A 8 4.30 16.47 6.25
C VAL A 8 4.76 15.13 6.82
N ALA A 9 5.43 15.13 7.97
CA ALA A 9 5.88 13.90 8.62
C ALA A 9 4.71 12.99 9.01
N ALA A 10 3.63 13.56 9.55
CA ALA A 10 2.44 12.81 9.92
C ALA A 10 1.73 12.21 8.68
N LEU A 11 1.57 13.00 7.62
CA LEU A 11 0.99 12.53 6.35
C LEU A 11 1.85 11.44 5.72
N TRP A 12 3.18 11.60 5.77
CA TRP A 12 4.11 10.60 5.28
C TRP A 12 4.04 9.30 6.09
N GLY A 13 4.05 9.38 7.42
CA GLY A 13 3.91 8.21 8.30
C GLY A 13 2.57 7.50 8.12
N ALA A 14 1.47 8.24 8.04
CA ALA A 14 0.15 7.67 7.81
C ALA A 14 0.04 7.04 6.41
N GLY A 15 0.54 7.72 5.38
CA GLY A 15 0.54 7.22 4.01
C GLY A 15 1.38 5.95 3.86
N THR A 16 2.62 5.96 4.34
CA THR A 16 3.50 4.79 4.30
C THR A 16 2.97 3.64 5.16
N GLY A 17 2.46 3.91 6.37
CA GLY A 17 1.84 2.90 7.23
C GLY A 17 0.64 2.20 6.60
N LEU A 18 -0.14 2.91 5.77
CA LEU A 18 -1.26 2.31 5.03
C LEU A 18 -0.81 1.56 3.77
N LEU A 19 0.22 2.06 3.08
CA LEU A 19 0.70 1.50 1.82
C LEU A 19 1.63 0.28 2.00
N VAL A 20 2.34 0.18 3.12
CA VAL A 20 3.30 -0.91 3.38
C VAL A 20 2.63 -2.29 3.53
N PRO A 21 1.61 -2.49 4.39
CA PRO A 21 0.95 -3.79 4.53
C PRO A 21 0.39 -4.32 3.20
N ARG A 22 -0.08 -3.40 2.36
CA ARG A 22 -0.58 -3.69 1.02
C ARG A 22 0.53 -4.13 0.08
N ALA A 23 1.67 -3.45 0.08
CA ALA A 23 2.82 -3.86 -0.71
C ALA A 23 3.30 -5.26 -0.28
N VAL A 24 3.40 -5.51 1.02
CA VAL A 24 3.77 -6.83 1.56
C VAL A 24 2.81 -7.91 1.08
N TYR A 25 1.49 -7.67 1.14
CA TYR A 25 0.51 -8.66 0.67
C TYR A 25 0.62 -8.95 -0.84
N ARG A 26 0.81 -7.92 -1.67
CA ARG A 26 0.90 -8.10 -3.13
C ARG A 26 2.21 -8.76 -3.57
N LEU A 27 3.28 -8.49 -2.84
CA LEU A 27 4.62 -9.01 -3.11
C LEU A 27 4.88 -10.37 -2.45
N ALA A 28 3.99 -10.85 -1.57
CA ALA A 28 4.07 -12.19 -0.98
C ALA A 28 3.70 -13.30 -2.00
N VAL A 29 4.23 -13.24 -3.20
CA VAL A 29 4.16 -14.30 -4.22
C VAL A 29 5.54 -14.94 -4.35
N GLU A 30 5.63 -16.10 -4.97
CA GLU A 30 6.94 -16.65 -5.25
C GLU A 30 7.73 -15.71 -6.18
N PRO A 31 9.07 -15.68 -6.05
CA PRO A 31 9.89 -14.93 -6.98
C PRO A 31 9.61 -15.41 -8.41
N ASP A 32 9.57 -14.48 -9.35
CA ASP A 32 9.17 -14.68 -10.75
C ASP A 32 7.64 -14.79 -11.00
N GLU A 33 6.82 -14.92 -9.95
CA GLU A 33 5.37 -14.90 -10.08
C GLU A 33 4.82 -13.47 -10.14
N ALA A 34 3.74 -13.26 -10.89
CA ALA A 34 3.08 -11.96 -10.96
C ALA A 34 2.49 -11.58 -9.59
N TRP A 35 2.61 -10.31 -9.23
CA TRP A 35 2.08 -9.80 -7.95
C TRP A 35 0.59 -10.07 -7.82
N ARG A 36 0.12 -10.35 -6.60
CA ARG A 36 -1.30 -10.63 -6.36
C ARG A 36 -2.16 -9.46 -6.83
N ALA A 37 -3.09 -9.76 -7.72
CA ALA A 37 -4.04 -8.80 -8.30
C ALA A 37 -5.48 -8.95 -7.75
N VAL A 38 -5.70 -9.96 -6.90
CA VAL A 38 -6.99 -10.32 -6.33
C VAL A 38 -6.89 -10.46 -4.82
N CYS A 39 -7.96 -10.09 -4.11
CA CYS A 39 -8.08 -10.29 -2.67
C CYS A 39 -8.43 -11.77 -2.35
N PRO A 40 -8.34 -12.20 -1.07
CA PRO A 40 -8.69 -13.57 -0.67
C PRO A 40 -10.11 -14.01 -1.01
N ALA A 41 -11.04 -13.04 -1.18
CA ALA A 41 -12.42 -13.28 -1.60
C ALA A 41 -12.60 -13.35 -3.13
N GLY A 42 -11.53 -13.23 -3.91
CA GLY A 42 -11.55 -13.30 -5.38
C GLY A 42 -11.87 -11.99 -6.09
N HIS A 43 -11.96 -10.86 -5.39
CA HIS A 43 -12.23 -9.57 -6.02
C HIS A 43 -10.96 -8.95 -6.58
N PRO A 44 -11.00 -8.41 -7.82
CA PRO A 44 -9.86 -7.72 -8.40
C PRO A 44 -9.59 -6.42 -7.66
N PHE A 45 -8.32 -6.08 -7.61
CA PHE A 45 -7.84 -4.85 -7.04
C PHE A 45 -8.14 -3.63 -7.95
N ALA A 46 -9.42 -3.24 -8.03
CA ALA A 46 -9.92 -2.12 -8.82
C ALA A 46 -10.13 -0.87 -7.94
N GLY A 47 -9.16 0.05 -7.96
CA GLY A 47 -9.26 1.32 -7.23
C GLY A 47 -8.15 2.29 -7.67
N PRO A 48 -8.16 3.56 -7.21
CA PRO A 48 -7.16 4.56 -7.62
C PRO A 48 -5.72 4.19 -7.23
N ALA A 49 -5.54 3.40 -6.16
CA ALA A 49 -4.25 2.78 -5.81
C ALA A 49 -4.04 1.37 -6.41
N ARG A 50 -4.97 0.93 -7.28
CA ARG A 50 -5.09 -0.40 -7.89
C ARG A 50 -5.23 -1.53 -6.87
N GLY A 51 -6.13 -1.45 -5.89
CA GLY A 51 -6.42 -2.42 -4.79
C GLY A 51 -5.27 -3.14 -4.04
#